data_AF-A0A0M2S029-F1
#
_entry.id   AF-A0A0M2S029-F1
#
_cell.length_a   1.000
_cell.length_b   1.000
_cell.length_c   1.000
_cell.angle_alpha   90.00
_cell.angle_beta   90.00
_cell.angle_gamma   90.00
#
_symmetry.space_group_name_H-M   'P 1'
#
loop_
_entity.id
_entity.type
_entity.pdbx_description
1 polymer ?
#
loop_
_entity_poly.entity_id
_entity_poly.type
_entity_poly.pdbx_seq_one_letter_code
_entity_poly.pdbx_strand_id
1 'polypeptide(L)'
;MSNGEEPFAPHDDGSGRPRFETTLRGYDKRQVDRYVERLDGELTALTADRDRAYAQARELAAQVQRAHTEAAELRQRPAPVDRASFRDLGPMVDQILDLAEKQAGQISEAAARRAADLQAQAEKVLAAAQEEVDRELRALEEELTSRRAEQEKADEERRAAAQAELTAIRELAEKLRSEGQAAHDRAQQEAKRIAEQTTQQVEQARSASEALVKAARTQIQQEVQANRSKAQQELAQWQATMARELDERRAAAEQELADRASAAERDIAALVAEAQQYATEVRERADEEHAAHQEQLATVQQELQQRQEAVAELRAELDTVAGELEQTRQEITAVEQQGADLEERLVEVRRELAVETRRLDEARRAADLAEQHAKDTRARVQREAKRVADLAAAAVMAAAAGGGETAEYPQVGVRPVVEPAGPVPVDQPAAEQPGADERPERPALDGPSFNAFAVRTPAPRSAPEAEATGAAAADPDAGVPANA
;
A
#
# COMPACT_ATOMS: atom_id res chain seq x y z
N MET A 1 -0.27 132.24 46.70
CA MET A 1 0.96 131.41 46.57
C MET A 1 0.62 130.00 47.00
N SER A 2 1.35 129.01 46.47
CA SER A 2 1.03 127.58 46.53
C SER A 2 -0.27 127.23 45.80
N ASN A 3 -0.12 126.71 44.58
CA ASN A 3 -1.18 125.93 43.94
C ASN A 3 -1.23 124.58 44.68
N GLY A 4 -2.38 124.22 45.25
CA GLY A 4 -2.62 122.88 45.79
C GLY A 4 -3.39 122.08 44.75
N GLU A 5 -2.81 120.96 44.31
CA GLU A 5 -3.28 120.17 43.16
C GLU A 5 -4.73 119.69 43.35
N GLU A 6 -5.60 119.96 42.36
CA GLU A 6 -6.88 119.26 42.19
C GLU A 6 -6.61 117.99 41.35
N PRO A 7 -6.57 116.78 41.94
CA PRO A 7 -6.17 115.59 41.18
C PRO A 7 -7.34 114.93 40.42
N PHE A 8 -8.57 115.40 40.68
CA PHE A 8 -9.82 114.77 40.25
C PHE A 8 -10.84 115.81 39.76
N ALA A 9 -10.55 116.42 38.62
CA ALA A 9 -11.60 117.02 37.81
C ALA A 9 -12.58 115.91 37.37
N PRO A 10 -13.91 116.16 37.35
CA PRO A 10 -14.87 115.16 36.90
C PRO A 10 -14.68 114.91 35.40
N HIS A 11 -14.18 113.73 35.06
CA HIS A 11 -14.06 113.28 33.67
C HIS A 11 -15.44 112.78 33.20
N ASP A 12 -16.26 113.70 32.70
CA ASP A 12 -17.54 113.40 32.06
C ASP A 12 -17.30 112.77 30.68
N ASP A 13 -16.82 111.53 30.69
CA ASP A 13 -16.36 110.81 29.51
C ASP A 13 -17.08 109.45 29.41
N GLY A 14 -18.28 109.49 28.82
CA GLY A 14 -19.21 108.36 28.66
C GLY A 14 -18.71 107.19 27.77
N SER A 15 -17.39 107.08 27.59
CA SER A 15 -16.70 106.05 26.83
C SER A 15 -15.72 105.21 27.67
N GLY A 16 -15.39 105.65 28.89
CA GLY A 16 -14.22 105.22 29.66
C GLY A 16 -14.32 103.97 30.55
N ARG A 17 -15.28 103.04 30.37
CA ARG A 17 -15.34 101.81 31.21
C ARG A 17 -14.01 101.02 31.10
N PRO A 18 -13.30 100.76 32.21
CA PRO A 18 -11.98 100.12 32.17
C PRO A 18 -12.08 98.69 31.63
N ARG A 19 -11.28 98.40 30.60
CA ARG A 19 -11.27 97.08 29.93
C ARG A 19 -10.14 96.22 30.49
N PHE A 20 -10.50 95.29 31.36
CA PHE A 20 -9.57 94.28 31.89
C PHE A 20 -9.20 93.24 30.81
N GLU A 21 -7.94 92.78 30.82
CA GLU A 21 -7.49 91.70 29.95
C GLU A 21 -8.06 90.35 30.39
N THR A 22 -8.65 89.59 29.46
CA THR A 22 -9.20 88.26 29.74
C THR A 22 -8.17 87.15 29.51
N THR A 23 -7.81 86.44 30.58
CA THR A 23 -6.93 85.27 30.55
C THR A 23 -7.73 83.95 30.63
N LEU A 24 -7.08 82.81 30.36
CA LEU A 24 -7.73 81.48 30.31
C LEU A 24 -8.35 81.03 31.66
N ARG A 25 -7.92 81.64 32.77
CA ARG A 25 -8.60 81.57 34.08
C ARG A 25 -8.53 82.94 34.75
N GLY A 26 -9.69 83.56 34.93
CA GLY A 26 -9.86 84.86 35.58
C GLY A 26 -11.20 84.95 36.32
N TYR A 27 -11.51 86.13 36.84
CA TYR A 27 -12.77 86.40 37.55
C TYR A 27 -13.98 86.38 36.58
N ASP A 28 -15.15 86.00 37.09
CA ASP A 28 -16.40 86.11 36.33
C ASP A 28 -16.70 87.58 36.02
N LYS A 29 -16.70 87.93 34.74
CA LYS A 29 -17.02 89.27 34.26
C LYS A 29 -18.34 89.79 34.84
N ARG A 30 -19.38 88.96 34.98
CA ARG A 30 -20.68 89.38 35.54
C ARG A 30 -20.63 89.66 37.05
N GLN A 31 -19.57 89.27 37.74
CA GLN A 31 -19.33 89.64 39.15
C GLN A 31 -18.49 90.91 39.22
N VAL A 32 -17.47 91.05 38.35
CA VAL A 32 -16.66 92.27 38.24
C VAL A 32 -17.51 93.46 37.80
N ASP A 33 -18.31 93.34 36.73
CA ASP A 33 -19.18 94.43 36.23
C ASP A 33 -20.11 94.96 37.33
N ARG A 34 -20.78 94.07 38.10
CA ARG A 34 -21.66 94.42 39.23
C ARG A 34 -20.93 94.98 40.45
N TYR A 35 -19.63 94.70 40.60
CA TYR A 35 -18.82 95.25 41.69
C TYR A 35 -18.31 96.66 41.34
N VAL A 36 -17.89 96.88 40.09
CA VAL A 36 -17.56 98.22 39.55
C VAL A 36 -18.78 99.14 39.61
N GLU A 37 -19.94 98.68 39.11
CA GLU A 37 -21.18 99.48 39.15
C GLU A 37 -21.65 99.81 40.58
N ARG A 38 -21.23 99.03 41.60
CA ARG A 38 -21.44 99.38 43.00
C ARG A 38 -20.44 100.45 43.47
N LEU A 39 -19.14 100.26 43.18
CA LEU A 39 -18.10 101.22 43.57
C LEU A 39 -18.32 102.60 42.93
N ASP A 40 -18.79 102.66 41.68
CA ASP A 40 -19.17 103.92 41.01
C ASP A 40 -20.33 104.62 41.75
N GLY A 41 -21.31 103.84 42.24
CA GLY A 41 -22.41 104.33 43.09
C GLY A 41 -21.95 104.82 44.47
N GLU A 42 -21.02 104.10 45.10
CA GLU A 42 -20.41 104.49 46.38
C GLU A 42 -19.55 105.75 46.24
N LEU A 43 -18.76 105.86 45.16
CA LEU A 43 -17.90 107.01 44.86
C LEU A 43 -18.71 108.28 44.54
N THR A 44 -19.80 108.15 43.77
CA THR A 44 -20.69 109.29 43.46
C THR A 44 -21.46 109.76 44.69
N ALA A 45 -21.91 108.85 45.56
CA ALA A 45 -22.51 109.19 46.86
C ALA A 45 -21.51 109.94 47.78
N LEU A 46 -20.30 109.39 47.95
CA LEU A 46 -19.23 110.03 48.74
C LEU A 46 -18.84 111.42 48.20
N THR A 47 -18.86 111.60 46.88
CA THR A 47 -18.60 112.90 46.24
C THR A 47 -19.71 113.91 46.55
N ALA A 48 -20.97 113.49 46.49
CA ALA A 48 -22.11 114.33 46.86
C ALA A 48 -22.09 114.72 48.35
N ASP A 49 -21.71 113.81 49.25
CA ASP A 49 -21.58 114.10 50.69
C ASP A 49 -20.39 115.00 51.02
N ARG A 50 -19.24 114.82 50.34
CA ARG A 50 -18.11 115.76 50.38
C ARG A 50 -18.55 117.17 50.01
N ASP A 51 -19.33 117.31 48.93
CA ASP A 51 -19.73 118.62 48.42
C ASP A 51 -20.80 119.29 49.29
N ARG A 52 -21.71 118.50 49.90
CA ARG A 52 -22.60 118.97 50.98
C ARG A 52 -21.82 119.51 52.18
N ALA A 53 -20.79 118.78 52.64
CA ALA A 53 -19.95 119.22 53.76
C ALA A 53 -19.17 120.51 53.44
N TYR A 54 -18.64 120.65 52.22
CA TYR A 54 -18.00 121.90 51.78
C TYR A 54 -18.98 123.08 51.70
N ALA A 55 -20.23 122.86 51.30
CA ALA A 55 -21.26 123.90 51.31
C ALA A 55 -21.57 124.36 52.74
N GLN A 56 -21.75 123.43 53.68
CA GLN A 56 -21.97 123.73 55.10
C GLN A 56 -20.78 124.50 55.72
N ALA A 57 -19.54 124.09 55.42
CA ALA A 57 -18.35 124.78 55.89
C ALA A 57 -18.25 126.24 55.37
N ARG A 58 -18.63 126.47 54.11
CA ARG A 58 -18.71 127.83 53.53
C ARG A 58 -19.81 128.67 54.18
N GLU A 59 -20.97 128.08 54.48
CA GLU A 59 -22.05 128.79 55.16
C GLU A 59 -21.67 129.20 56.60
N LEU A 60 -21.11 128.27 57.38
CA LEU A 60 -20.62 128.56 58.73
C LEU A 60 -19.57 129.68 58.74
N ALA A 61 -18.65 129.68 57.77
CA ALA A 61 -17.69 130.78 57.61
C ALA A 61 -18.39 132.14 57.36
N ALA A 62 -19.45 132.15 56.53
CA ALA A 62 -20.25 133.34 56.27
C ALA A 62 -21.16 133.76 57.45
N GLN A 63 -21.50 132.86 58.36
CA GLN A 63 -22.18 133.18 59.63
C GLN A 63 -21.18 133.82 60.62
N VAL A 64 -19.98 133.27 60.77
CA VAL A 64 -18.91 133.81 61.64
C VAL A 64 -18.50 135.23 61.22
N GLN A 65 -18.36 135.52 59.92
CA GLN A 65 -18.06 136.88 59.45
C GLN A 65 -19.15 137.89 59.81
N ARG A 66 -20.44 137.52 59.71
CA ARG A 66 -21.57 138.38 60.11
C ARG A 66 -21.56 138.69 61.61
N ALA A 67 -21.36 137.67 62.44
CA ALA A 67 -21.24 137.85 63.90
C ALA A 67 -20.06 138.76 64.28
N HIS A 68 -18.94 138.71 63.54
CA HIS A 68 -17.82 139.64 63.74
C HIS A 68 -18.16 141.09 63.36
N THR A 69 -18.94 141.33 62.29
CA THR A 69 -19.39 142.69 61.95
C THR A 69 -20.39 143.24 62.96
N GLU A 70 -21.37 142.45 63.40
CA GLU A 70 -22.36 142.86 64.41
C GLU A 70 -21.69 143.20 65.75
N ALA A 71 -20.72 142.38 66.18
CA ALA A 71 -19.93 142.64 67.38
C ALA A 71 -19.02 143.88 67.27
N ALA A 72 -18.66 144.31 66.06
CA ALA A 72 -17.92 145.55 65.83
C ALA A 72 -18.85 146.78 65.89
N GLU A 73 -20.05 146.71 65.32
CA GLU A 73 -21.05 147.79 65.38
C GLU A 73 -21.53 148.06 66.81
N LEU A 74 -21.85 147.01 67.57
CA LEU A 74 -22.29 147.14 68.97
C LEU A 74 -21.23 147.82 69.87
N ARG A 75 -19.94 147.66 69.57
CA ARG A 75 -18.83 148.31 70.28
C ARG A 75 -18.68 149.81 69.95
N GLN A 76 -19.30 150.31 68.88
CA GLN A 76 -19.18 151.71 68.45
C GLN A 76 -20.30 152.63 68.98
N ARG A 77 -21.30 152.10 69.72
CA ARG A 77 -22.36 152.91 70.31
C ARG A 77 -22.00 153.45 71.70
N PRO A 78 -21.77 154.77 71.88
CA PRO A 78 -21.66 155.36 73.22
C PRO A 78 -23.02 155.38 73.92
N ALA A 79 -23.04 155.17 75.24
CA ALA A 79 -24.26 155.21 76.05
C ALA A 79 -24.60 156.66 76.47
N PRO A 80 -25.86 157.12 76.30
CA PRO A 80 -26.33 158.36 76.91
C PRO A 80 -26.59 158.15 78.41
N VAL A 81 -26.16 159.11 79.24
CA VAL A 81 -26.36 159.09 80.71
C VAL A 81 -27.57 159.94 81.12
N ASP A 82 -28.12 159.56 82.27
CA ASP A 82 -29.44 159.87 82.83
C ASP A 82 -29.76 161.35 83.16
N ARG A 83 -31.02 161.63 83.49
CA ARG A 83 -31.57 162.94 83.88
C ARG A 83 -31.90 163.05 85.38
N ALA A 84 -31.24 163.96 86.09
CA ALA A 84 -31.74 164.61 87.30
C ALA A 84 -31.08 166.01 87.40
N SER A 85 -31.71 167.08 87.91
CA SER A 85 -32.65 167.13 89.04
C SER A 85 -33.77 168.18 88.87
N PHE A 86 -35.03 167.77 88.91
CA PHE A 86 -36.20 168.66 88.93
C PHE A 86 -36.65 168.98 90.37
N ARG A 87 -35.83 169.65 91.17
CA ARG A 87 -36.10 169.85 92.62
C ARG A 87 -36.81 171.16 92.98
N ASP A 88 -36.89 172.13 92.06
CA ASP A 88 -37.40 173.48 92.32
C ASP A 88 -38.75 173.79 91.64
N LEU A 89 -39.47 172.75 91.20
CA LEU A 89 -40.84 172.87 90.68
C LEU A 89 -41.82 172.59 91.82
N GLY A 90 -42.48 173.64 92.33
CA GLY A 90 -43.27 173.61 93.57
C GLY A 90 -44.55 172.76 93.56
N PRO A 91 -45.37 172.81 94.63
CA PRO A 91 -46.25 171.73 95.10
C PRO A 91 -47.37 171.25 94.15
N MET A 92 -47.62 171.94 93.03
CA MET A 92 -48.43 171.42 91.94
C MET A 92 -47.74 170.23 91.24
N VAL A 93 -46.41 170.27 91.10
CA VAL A 93 -45.64 169.19 90.49
C VAL A 93 -45.48 168.00 91.43
N ASP A 94 -45.37 168.22 92.74
CA ASP A 94 -45.49 167.15 93.73
C ASP A 94 -46.82 166.40 93.57
N GLN A 95 -47.96 167.11 93.45
CA GLN A 95 -49.26 166.47 93.19
C GLN A 95 -49.34 165.74 91.84
N ILE A 96 -48.68 166.26 90.80
CA ILE A 96 -48.58 165.59 89.49
C ILE A 96 -47.72 164.32 89.58
N LEU A 97 -46.63 164.34 90.36
CA LEU A 97 -45.80 163.17 90.64
C LEU A 97 -46.57 162.14 91.49
N ASP A 98 -47.27 162.58 92.53
CA ASP A 98 -48.15 161.76 93.38
C ASP A 98 -49.24 161.05 92.56
N LEU A 99 -49.81 161.73 91.56
CA LEU A 99 -50.81 161.18 90.64
C LEU A 99 -50.16 160.27 89.59
N ALA A 100 -49.00 160.65 89.05
CA ALA A 100 -48.25 159.86 88.09
C ALA A 100 -47.71 158.57 88.70
N GLU A 101 -47.31 158.56 89.98
CA GLU A 101 -46.88 157.37 90.72
C GLU A 101 -48.07 156.44 90.97
N LYS A 102 -49.24 156.98 91.34
CA LYS A 102 -50.48 156.19 91.46
C LYS A 102 -50.92 155.60 90.10
N GLN A 103 -50.79 156.36 89.01
CA GLN A 103 -51.05 155.88 87.66
C GLN A 103 -50.00 154.86 87.19
N ALA A 104 -48.72 155.04 87.52
CA ALA A 104 -47.65 154.07 87.24
C ALA A 104 -47.85 152.77 88.06
N GLY A 105 -48.32 152.87 89.29
CA GLY A 105 -48.78 151.75 90.11
C GLY A 105 -49.91 150.98 89.43
N GLN A 106 -50.96 151.68 88.97
CA GLN A 106 -52.07 151.06 88.22
C GLN A 106 -51.61 150.44 86.89
N ILE A 107 -50.73 151.10 86.14
CA ILE A 107 -50.19 150.60 84.87
C ILE A 107 -49.29 149.38 85.09
N SER A 108 -48.43 149.40 86.12
CA SER A 108 -47.54 148.28 86.45
C SER A 108 -48.31 147.10 87.04
N GLU A 109 -49.32 147.33 87.88
CA GLU A 109 -50.20 146.25 88.35
C GLU A 109 -51.01 145.64 87.19
N ALA A 110 -51.58 146.47 86.31
CA ALA A 110 -52.27 146.00 85.10
C ALA A 110 -51.32 145.32 84.10
N ALA A 111 -50.04 145.68 84.07
CA ALA A 111 -49.01 144.98 83.28
C ALA A 111 -48.61 143.65 83.92
N ALA A 112 -48.41 143.59 85.25
CA ALA A 112 -48.09 142.39 85.99
C ALA A 112 -49.22 141.35 85.92
N ARG A 113 -50.48 141.78 86.07
CA ARG A 113 -51.67 140.95 85.85
C ARG A 113 -51.68 140.36 84.43
N ARG A 114 -51.55 141.20 83.39
CA ARG A 114 -51.47 140.74 81.99
C ARG A 114 -50.26 139.83 81.71
N ALA A 115 -49.12 140.05 82.37
CA ALA A 115 -47.95 139.19 82.25
C ALA A 115 -48.22 137.80 82.87
N ALA A 116 -48.83 137.76 84.06
CA ALA A 116 -49.26 136.52 84.71
C ALA A 116 -50.35 135.78 83.89
N ASP A 117 -51.32 136.51 83.31
CA ASP A 117 -52.34 135.94 82.43
C ASP A 117 -51.72 135.31 81.18
N LEU A 118 -50.73 135.98 80.55
CA LEU A 118 -50.00 135.48 79.38
C LEU A 118 -49.07 134.30 79.75
N GLN A 119 -48.42 134.33 80.91
CA GLN A 119 -47.63 133.21 81.44
C GLN A 119 -48.52 131.98 81.68
N ALA A 120 -49.65 132.15 82.39
CA ALA A 120 -50.60 131.06 82.63
C ALA A 120 -51.28 130.55 81.36
N GLN A 121 -51.36 131.35 80.29
CA GLN A 121 -51.78 130.89 78.96
C GLN A 121 -50.65 130.11 78.26
N ALA A 122 -49.42 130.60 78.28
CA ALA A 122 -48.26 129.91 77.70
C ALA A 122 -47.99 128.56 78.38
N GLU A 123 -48.06 128.48 79.71
CA GLU A 123 -47.94 127.25 80.49
C GLU A 123 -49.04 126.24 80.12
N LYS A 124 -50.29 126.68 79.93
CA LYS A 124 -51.38 125.80 79.47
C LYS A 124 -51.18 125.29 78.05
N VAL A 125 -50.68 126.14 77.14
CA VAL A 125 -50.36 125.73 75.76
C VAL A 125 -49.18 124.76 75.73
N LEU A 126 -48.15 124.99 76.55
CA LEU A 126 -47.02 124.06 76.69
C LEU A 126 -47.44 122.72 77.29
N ALA A 127 -48.27 122.71 78.33
CA ALA A 127 -48.80 121.49 78.93
C ALA A 127 -49.71 120.72 77.94
N ALA A 128 -50.59 121.42 77.21
CA ALA A 128 -51.43 120.80 76.19
C ALA A 128 -50.60 120.18 75.05
N ALA A 129 -49.59 120.90 74.55
CA ALA A 129 -48.67 120.40 73.52
C ALA A 129 -47.82 119.22 74.03
N GLN A 130 -47.41 119.22 75.29
CA GLN A 130 -46.72 118.09 75.92
C GLN A 130 -47.64 116.87 76.02
N GLU A 131 -48.88 117.03 76.47
CA GLU A 131 -49.86 115.93 76.47
C GLU A 131 -50.18 115.42 75.06
N GLU A 132 -50.24 116.29 74.05
CA GLU A 132 -50.45 115.89 72.66
C GLU A 132 -49.27 115.07 72.10
N VAL A 133 -48.03 115.52 72.32
CA VAL A 133 -46.82 114.74 71.99
C VAL A 133 -46.79 113.40 72.74
N ASP A 134 -47.14 113.37 74.02
CA ASP A 134 -47.21 112.13 74.82
C ASP A 134 -48.26 111.14 74.29
N ARG A 135 -49.39 111.64 73.75
CA ARG A 135 -50.43 110.81 73.12
C ARG A 135 -49.97 110.30 71.75
N GLU A 136 -49.35 111.15 70.92
CA GLU A 136 -48.80 110.77 69.61
C GLU A 136 -47.68 109.73 69.74
N LEU A 137 -46.76 109.91 70.69
CA LEU A 137 -45.70 108.94 70.97
C LEU A 137 -46.26 107.57 71.36
N ARG A 138 -47.27 107.52 72.25
CA ARG A 138 -47.91 106.25 72.64
C ARG A 138 -48.64 105.60 71.46
N ALA A 139 -49.35 106.37 70.64
CA ALA A 139 -50.01 105.85 69.45
C ALA A 139 -48.99 105.29 68.42
N LEU A 140 -47.83 105.92 68.27
CA LEU A 140 -46.73 105.43 67.44
C LEU A 140 -46.06 104.18 68.04
N GLU A 141 -45.93 104.09 69.37
CA GLU A 141 -45.43 102.87 70.04
C GLU A 141 -46.41 101.70 69.89
N GLU A 142 -47.72 101.94 69.97
CA GLU A 142 -48.78 100.95 69.69
C GLU A 142 -48.80 100.53 68.21
N GLU A 143 -48.61 101.46 67.26
CA GLU A 143 -48.48 101.13 65.82
C GLU A 143 -47.18 100.34 65.53
N LEU A 144 -46.06 100.69 66.16
CA LEU A 144 -44.79 99.99 65.97
C LEU A 144 -44.79 98.61 66.61
N THR A 145 -45.44 98.42 67.77
CA THR A 145 -45.55 97.10 68.43
C THR A 145 -46.55 96.19 67.71
N SER A 146 -47.69 96.71 67.25
CA SER A 146 -48.63 95.94 66.41
C SER A 146 -47.98 95.52 65.08
N ARG A 147 -47.33 96.44 64.35
CA ARG A 147 -46.59 96.10 63.12
C ARG A 147 -45.49 95.06 63.34
N ARG A 148 -44.77 95.11 64.47
CA ARG A 148 -43.78 94.06 64.83
C ARG A 148 -44.45 92.71 65.04
N ALA A 149 -45.52 92.65 65.82
CA ALA A 149 -46.27 91.42 66.06
C ALA A 149 -46.92 90.85 64.78
N GLU A 150 -47.32 91.69 63.83
CA GLU A 150 -47.80 91.26 62.49
C GLU A 150 -46.65 90.72 61.63
N GLN A 151 -45.48 91.38 61.64
CA GLN A 151 -44.29 90.92 60.92
C GLN A 151 -43.76 89.59 61.48
N GLU A 152 -43.71 89.45 62.79
CA GLU A 152 -43.31 88.22 63.48
C GLU A 152 -44.24 87.06 63.12
N LYS A 153 -45.57 87.24 63.19
CA LYS A 153 -46.55 86.24 62.73
C LYS A 153 -46.38 85.89 61.25
N ALA A 154 -46.25 86.88 60.37
CA ALA A 154 -46.09 86.64 58.94
C ALA A 154 -44.79 85.85 58.64
N ASP A 155 -43.72 86.08 59.40
CA ASP A 155 -42.48 85.33 59.29
C ASP A 155 -42.58 83.92 59.92
N GLU A 156 -43.31 83.74 61.01
CA GLU A 156 -43.63 82.42 61.58
C GLU A 156 -44.48 81.59 60.61
N GLU A 157 -45.51 82.18 60.00
CA GLU A 157 -46.34 81.54 58.96
C GLU A 157 -45.51 81.15 57.73
N ARG A 158 -44.65 82.05 57.23
CA ARG A 158 -43.70 81.74 56.13
C ARG A 158 -42.75 80.59 56.50
N ARG A 159 -42.21 80.58 57.73
CA ARG A 159 -41.31 79.52 58.21
C ARG A 159 -42.05 78.19 58.36
N ALA A 160 -43.28 78.20 58.88
CA ALA A 160 -44.12 77.01 59.01
C ALA A 160 -44.52 76.44 57.64
N ALA A 161 -44.92 77.29 56.69
CA ALA A 161 -45.21 76.89 55.31
C ALA A 161 -43.97 76.28 54.62
N ALA A 162 -42.82 76.96 54.68
CA ALA A 162 -41.57 76.45 54.11
C ALA A 162 -41.11 75.13 54.77
N GLN A 163 -41.32 74.96 56.08
CA GLN A 163 -41.05 73.69 56.76
C GLN A 163 -42.00 72.58 56.30
N ALA A 164 -43.30 72.88 56.16
CA ALA A 164 -44.30 71.93 55.66
C ALA A 164 -44.02 71.48 54.22
N GLU A 165 -43.65 72.41 53.33
CA GLU A 165 -43.19 72.11 51.96
C GLU A 165 -41.93 71.24 51.98
N LEU A 166 -40.93 71.58 52.81
CA LEU A 166 -39.72 70.77 52.93
C LEU A 166 -39.99 69.36 53.48
N THR A 167 -40.97 69.17 54.38
CA THR A 167 -41.40 67.83 54.80
C THR A 167 -42.12 67.08 53.69
N ALA A 168 -43.04 67.72 52.95
CA ALA A 168 -43.75 67.10 51.84
C ALA A 168 -42.79 66.69 50.71
N ILE A 169 -41.81 67.52 50.37
CA ILE A 169 -40.77 67.22 49.38
C ILE A 169 -39.89 66.05 49.83
N ARG A 170 -39.53 65.98 51.13
CA ARG A 170 -38.77 64.83 51.69
C ARG A 170 -39.56 63.53 51.61
N GLU A 171 -40.83 63.55 52.03
CA GLU A 171 -41.71 62.39 51.93
C GLU A 171 -41.89 61.91 50.49
N LEU A 172 -42.08 62.82 49.53
CA LEU A 172 -42.19 62.48 48.12
C LEU A 172 -40.88 61.91 47.57
N ALA A 173 -39.73 62.47 47.95
CA ALA A 173 -38.42 61.94 47.58
C ALA A 173 -38.13 60.55 48.20
N GLU A 174 -38.65 60.27 49.40
CA GLU A 174 -38.57 58.96 50.05
C GLU A 174 -39.51 57.92 49.44
N LYS A 175 -40.74 58.32 49.10
CA LYS A 175 -41.70 57.49 48.35
C LYS A 175 -41.11 57.11 46.98
N LEU A 176 -40.70 58.09 46.18
CA LEU A 176 -40.05 57.86 44.88
C LEU A 176 -38.76 57.01 44.98
N ARG A 177 -37.96 57.19 46.05
CA ARG A 177 -36.77 56.34 46.28
C ARG A 177 -37.13 54.90 46.56
N SER A 178 -38.09 54.66 47.45
CA SER A 178 -38.52 53.30 47.83
C SER A 178 -39.28 52.59 46.70
N GLU A 179 -40.10 53.32 45.93
CA GLU A 179 -40.72 52.84 44.70
C GLU A 179 -39.68 52.49 43.63
N GLY A 180 -38.68 53.36 43.42
CA GLY A 180 -37.57 53.10 42.49
C GLY A 180 -36.71 51.90 42.90
N GLN A 181 -36.44 51.73 44.20
CA GLN A 181 -35.75 50.55 44.74
C GLN A 181 -36.60 49.29 44.55
N ALA A 182 -37.89 49.31 44.89
CA ALA A 182 -38.79 48.17 44.70
C ALA A 182 -38.96 47.79 43.21
N ALA A 183 -38.97 48.78 42.30
CA ALA A 183 -38.97 48.54 40.86
C ALA A 183 -37.64 47.92 40.38
N HIS A 184 -36.51 48.41 40.88
CA HIS A 184 -35.18 47.86 40.59
C HIS A 184 -35.02 46.41 41.07
N ASP A 185 -35.47 46.11 42.30
CA ASP A 185 -35.41 44.76 42.87
C ASP A 185 -36.31 43.77 42.11
N ARG A 186 -37.50 44.20 41.67
CA ARG A 186 -38.36 43.41 40.76
C ARG A 186 -37.66 43.14 39.43
N ALA A 187 -37.10 44.17 38.79
CA ALA A 187 -36.37 44.01 37.55
C ALA A 187 -35.14 43.08 37.69
N GLN A 188 -34.43 43.12 38.83
CA GLN A 188 -33.38 42.14 39.13
C GLN A 188 -33.92 40.72 39.30
N GLN A 189 -35.05 40.53 39.98
CA GLN A 189 -35.66 39.21 40.19
C GLN A 189 -36.19 38.62 38.88
N GLU A 190 -36.80 39.43 38.03
CA GLU A 190 -37.25 39.05 36.69
C GLU A 190 -36.07 38.71 35.78
N ALA A 191 -35.01 39.53 35.78
CA ALA A 191 -33.78 39.23 35.03
C ALA A 191 -33.11 37.92 35.50
N LYS A 192 -33.03 37.67 36.81
CA LYS A 192 -32.52 36.40 37.37
C LYS A 192 -33.39 35.22 36.94
N ARG A 193 -34.72 35.32 37.07
CA ARG A 193 -35.67 34.29 36.63
C ARG A 193 -35.57 33.98 35.13
N ILE A 194 -35.40 35.00 34.29
CA ILE A 194 -35.22 34.82 32.83
C ILE A 194 -33.86 34.17 32.53
N ALA A 195 -32.79 34.54 33.25
CA ALA A 195 -31.47 33.90 33.11
C ALA A 195 -31.49 32.43 33.56
N GLU A 196 -32.18 32.11 34.66
CA GLU A 196 -32.40 30.73 35.13
C GLU A 196 -33.21 29.92 34.12
N GLN A 197 -34.31 30.47 33.61
CA GLN A 197 -35.17 29.81 32.61
C GLN A 197 -34.44 29.57 31.28
N THR A 198 -33.67 30.54 30.79
CA THR A 198 -32.89 30.38 29.55
C THR A 198 -31.73 29.39 29.74
N THR A 199 -31.06 29.39 30.91
CA THR A 199 -30.06 28.37 31.25
C THR A 199 -30.68 26.96 31.23
N GLN A 200 -31.81 26.76 31.90
CA GLN A 200 -32.53 25.48 31.91
C GLN A 200 -32.97 25.04 30.51
N GLN A 201 -33.44 25.96 29.65
CA GLN A 201 -33.80 25.65 28.26
C GLN A 201 -32.57 25.25 27.43
N VAL A 202 -31.43 25.91 27.62
CA VAL A 202 -30.16 25.55 26.94
C VAL A 202 -29.65 24.18 27.42
N GLU A 203 -29.73 23.87 28.71
CA GLU A 203 -29.37 22.57 29.26
C GLU A 203 -30.30 21.45 28.77
N GLN A 204 -31.62 21.71 28.67
CA GLN A 204 -32.60 20.78 28.10
C GLN A 204 -32.34 20.55 26.60
N ALA A 205 -32.17 21.62 25.82
CA ALA A 205 -31.88 21.52 24.38
C ALA A 205 -30.55 20.79 24.12
N ARG A 206 -29.51 21.05 24.94
CA ARG A 206 -28.23 20.37 24.87
C ARG A 206 -28.34 18.89 25.22
N SER A 207 -28.96 18.55 26.35
CA SER A 207 -29.10 17.16 26.78
C SER A 207 -29.96 16.33 25.83
N ALA A 208 -31.02 16.91 25.25
CA ALA A 208 -31.79 16.31 24.17
C ALA A 208 -30.95 16.10 22.91
N SER A 209 -30.15 17.09 22.49
CA SER A 209 -29.25 16.97 21.33
C SER A 209 -28.18 15.90 21.56
N GLU A 210 -27.56 15.86 22.73
CA GLU A 210 -26.60 14.82 23.10
C GLU A 210 -27.25 13.42 23.15
N ALA A 211 -28.51 13.31 23.59
CA ALA A 211 -29.26 12.06 23.58
C ALA A 211 -29.58 11.59 22.14
N LEU A 212 -29.99 12.50 21.26
CA LEU A 212 -30.23 12.21 19.84
C LEU A 212 -28.95 11.76 19.12
N VAL A 213 -27.81 12.43 19.36
CA VAL A 213 -26.51 12.03 18.80
C VAL A 213 -26.06 10.67 19.34
N LYS A 214 -26.28 10.38 20.64
CA LYS A 214 -26.01 9.06 21.22
C LYS A 214 -26.89 7.98 20.58
N ALA A 215 -28.19 8.23 20.44
CA ALA A 215 -29.15 7.32 19.83
C ALA A 215 -28.83 7.02 18.35
N ALA A 216 -28.60 8.05 17.54
CA ALA A 216 -28.20 7.92 16.14
C ALA A 216 -26.88 7.15 15.99
N ARG A 217 -25.88 7.41 16.86
CA ARG A 217 -24.63 6.64 16.88
C ARG A 217 -24.87 5.16 17.20
N THR A 218 -25.72 4.84 18.18
CA THR A 218 -26.05 3.44 18.49
C THR A 218 -26.83 2.75 17.38
N GLN A 219 -27.75 3.46 16.70
CA GLN A 219 -28.46 2.94 15.54
C GLN A 219 -27.50 2.63 14.39
N ILE A 220 -26.63 3.57 13.99
CA ILE A 220 -25.62 3.36 12.95
C ILE A 220 -24.69 2.20 13.31
N GLN A 221 -24.30 2.05 14.58
CA GLN A 221 -23.51 0.90 15.04
C GLN A 221 -24.25 -0.43 14.89
N GLN A 222 -25.55 -0.49 15.21
CA GLN A 222 -26.39 -1.67 15.02
C GLN A 222 -26.59 -2.00 13.54
N GLU A 223 -26.86 -1.00 12.70
CA GLU A 223 -27.02 -1.16 11.24
C GLU A 223 -25.72 -1.65 10.58
N VAL A 224 -24.56 -1.08 10.96
CA VAL A 224 -23.24 -1.56 10.48
C VAL A 224 -22.95 -2.98 10.95
N GLN A 225 -23.30 -3.35 12.19
CA GLN A 225 -23.16 -4.72 12.68
C GLN A 225 -24.09 -5.70 11.94
N ALA A 226 -25.34 -5.32 11.69
CA ALA A 226 -26.31 -6.12 10.95
C ALA A 226 -25.94 -6.28 9.48
N ASN A 227 -25.42 -5.24 8.83
CA ASN A 227 -24.94 -5.32 7.45
C ASN A 227 -23.65 -6.13 7.36
N ARG A 228 -22.75 -6.05 8.37
CA ARG A 228 -21.57 -6.93 8.45
C ARG A 228 -21.95 -8.40 8.63
N SER A 229 -22.92 -8.72 9.50
CA SER A 229 -23.35 -10.11 9.70
C SER A 229 -24.08 -10.68 8.48
N LYS A 230 -24.91 -9.89 7.78
CA LYS A 230 -25.47 -10.25 6.47
C LYS A 230 -24.39 -10.53 5.44
N ALA A 231 -23.44 -9.61 5.24
CA ALA A 231 -22.34 -9.81 4.27
C ALA A 231 -21.47 -11.03 4.62
N GLN A 232 -21.29 -11.36 5.90
CA GLN A 232 -20.63 -12.60 6.34
C GLN A 232 -21.46 -13.85 6.03
N GLN A 233 -22.79 -13.80 6.18
CA GLN A 233 -23.70 -14.89 5.79
C GLN A 233 -23.74 -15.09 4.27
N GLU A 234 -23.83 -14.01 3.49
CA GLU A 234 -23.80 -14.02 2.02
C GLU A 234 -22.47 -14.58 1.50
N LEU A 235 -21.33 -14.17 2.09
CA LEU A 235 -20.01 -14.72 1.76
C LEU A 235 -19.91 -16.21 2.12
N ALA A 236 -20.42 -16.64 3.27
CA ALA A 236 -20.42 -18.04 3.68
C ALA A 236 -21.33 -18.90 2.81
N GLN A 237 -22.49 -18.38 2.39
CA GLN A 237 -23.39 -19.01 1.43
C GLN A 237 -22.73 -19.14 0.05
N TRP A 238 -22.09 -18.07 -0.45
CA TRP A 238 -21.35 -18.11 -1.70
C TRP A 238 -20.19 -19.12 -1.66
N GLN A 239 -19.40 -19.15 -0.57
CA GLN A 239 -18.35 -20.14 -0.37
C GLN A 239 -18.90 -21.58 -0.33
N ALA A 240 -20.04 -21.81 0.32
CA ALA A 240 -20.68 -23.13 0.35
C ALA A 240 -21.24 -23.56 -1.02
N THR A 241 -21.81 -22.64 -1.80
CA THR A 241 -22.25 -22.89 -3.18
C THR A 241 -21.06 -23.17 -4.09
N MET A 242 -20.00 -22.35 -4.04
CA MET A 242 -18.78 -22.57 -4.82
C MET A 242 -18.08 -23.89 -4.46
N ALA A 243 -18.09 -24.30 -3.18
CA ALA A 243 -17.57 -25.60 -2.77
C ALA A 243 -18.38 -26.75 -3.39
N ARG A 244 -19.72 -26.67 -3.35
CA ARG A 244 -20.59 -27.65 -4.01
C ARG A 244 -20.36 -27.71 -5.52
N GLU A 245 -20.31 -26.56 -6.20
CA GLU A 245 -20.02 -26.53 -7.64
C GLU A 245 -18.64 -27.13 -7.98
N LEU A 246 -17.64 -26.95 -7.13
CA LEU A 246 -16.31 -27.55 -7.32
C LEU A 246 -16.34 -29.06 -7.07
N ASP A 247 -17.03 -29.53 -6.04
CA ASP A 247 -17.13 -30.95 -5.71
C ASP A 247 -18.06 -31.72 -6.68
N GLU A 248 -19.11 -31.09 -7.19
CA GLU A 248 -19.94 -31.60 -8.30
C GLU A 248 -19.12 -31.71 -9.60
N ARG A 249 -18.32 -30.70 -9.94
CA ARG A 249 -17.41 -30.75 -11.11
C ARG A 249 -16.29 -31.78 -10.93
N ARG A 250 -15.79 -31.98 -9.71
CA ARG A 250 -14.83 -33.06 -9.37
C ARG A 250 -15.46 -34.42 -9.56
N ALA A 251 -16.62 -34.67 -8.95
CA ALA A 251 -17.34 -35.94 -9.08
C ALA A 251 -17.71 -36.25 -10.54
N ALA A 252 -18.10 -35.25 -11.32
CA ALA A 252 -18.34 -35.40 -12.76
C ALA A 252 -17.05 -35.74 -13.54
N ALA A 253 -15.92 -35.10 -13.23
CA ALA A 253 -14.63 -35.41 -13.86
C ALA A 253 -14.07 -36.78 -13.43
N GLU A 254 -14.26 -37.17 -12.17
CA GLU A 254 -13.92 -38.49 -11.65
C GLU A 254 -14.78 -39.58 -12.31
N GLN A 255 -16.08 -39.33 -12.52
CA GLN A 255 -16.96 -40.22 -13.28
C GLN A 255 -16.54 -40.30 -14.75
N GLU A 256 -16.23 -39.19 -15.44
CA GLU A 256 -15.69 -39.22 -16.80
C GLU A 256 -14.38 -40.02 -16.90
N LEU A 257 -13.51 -39.93 -15.89
CA LEU A 257 -12.26 -40.69 -15.84
C LEU A 257 -12.51 -42.18 -15.56
N ALA A 258 -13.45 -42.52 -14.68
CA ALA A 258 -13.88 -43.90 -14.43
C ALA A 258 -14.55 -44.53 -15.65
N ASP A 259 -15.42 -43.79 -16.35
CA ASP A 259 -16.08 -44.23 -17.58
C ASP A 259 -15.04 -44.47 -18.69
N ARG A 260 -14.09 -43.54 -18.88
CA ARG A 260 -12.95 -43.69 -19.81
C ARG A 260 -12.03 -44.85 -19.45
N ALA A 261 -11.75 -45.06 -18.15
CA ALA A 261 -10.98 -46.21 -17.70
C ALA A 261 -11.72 -47.51 -18.01
N SER A 262 -13.02 -47.60 -17.71
CA SER A 262 -13.83 -48.77 -18.04
C SER A 262 -13.97 -49.02 -19.54
N ALA A 263 -13.90 -47.99 -20.37
CA ALA A 263 -13.85 -48.12 -21.83
C ALA A 263 -12.48 -48.68 -22.25
N ALA A 264 -11.37 -48.09 -21.80
CA ALA A 264 -10.03 -48.56 -22.10
C ALA A 264 -9.79 -50.01 -21.61
N GLU A 265 -10.36 -50.40 -20.46
CA GLU A 265 -10.33 -51.79 -19.97
C GLU A 265 -11.08 -52.75 -20.90
N ARG A 266 -12.24 -52.34 -21.44
CA ARG A 266 -12.97 -53.14 -22.46
C ARG A 266 -12.20 -53.22 -23.77
N ASP A 267 -11.61 -52.12 -24.22
CA ASP A 267 -10.82 -52.07 -25.46
C ASP A 267 -9.56 -52.94 -25.33
N ILE A 268 -8.87 -52.89 -24.19
CA ILE A 268 -7.73 -53.79 -23.88
C ILE A 268 -8.20 -55.25 -23.80
N ALA A 269 -9.34 -55.53 -23.16
CA ALA A 269 -9.88 -56.89 -23.10
C ALA A 269 -10.28 -57.44 -24.49
N ALA A 270 -10.82 -56.59 -25.37
CA ALA A 270 -11.12 -56.92 -26.75
C ALA A 270 -9.83 -57.20 -27.55
N LEU A 271 -8.84 -56.31 -27.49
CA LEU A 271 -7.53 -56.52 -28.14
C LEU A 271 -6.79 -57.76 -27.62
N VAL A 272 -6.93 -58.09 -26.32
CA VAL A 272 -6.40 -59.33 -25.75
C VAL A 272 -7.17 -60.56 -26.24
N ALA A 273 -8.49 -60.47 -26.42
CA ALA A 273 -9.29 -61.56 -27.00
C ALA A 273 -8.97 -61.77 -28.49
N GLU A 274 -8.83 -60.70 -29.28
CA GLU A 274 -8.38 -60.74 -30.67
C GLU A 274 -6.95 -61.31 -30.78
N ALA A 275 -6.03 -60.89 -29.92
CA ALA A 275 -4.67 -61.44 -29.87
C ALA A 275 -4.65 -62.91 -29.43
N GLN A 276 -5.58 -63.35 -28.57
CA GLN A 276 -5.75 -64.76 -28.22
C GLN A 276 -6.33 -65.57 -29.39
N GLN A 277 -7.33 -65.04 -30.11
CA GLN A 277 -7.89 -65.66 -31.31
C GLN A 277 -6.82 -65.81 -32.40
N TYR A 278 -6.06 -64.76 -32.69
CA TYR A 278 -4.95 -64.80 -33.63
C TYR A 278 -3.84 -65.77 -33.17
N ALA A 279 -3.56 -65.85 -31.86
CA ALA A 279 -2.61 -66.81 -31.31
C ALA A 279 -3.13 -68.27 -31.36
N THR A 280 -4.44 -68.51 -31.35
CA THR A 280 -5.02 -69.83 -31.66
C THR A 280 -4.99 -70.12 -33.15
N GLU A 281 -5.37 -69.19 -34.03
CA GLU A 281 -5.29 -69.37 -35.49
C GLU A 281 -3.86 -69.66 -35.97
N VAL A 282 -2.87 -68.95 -35.43
CA VAL A 282 -1.44 -69.19 -35.75
C VAL A 282 -0.95 -70.53 -35.19
N ARG A 283 -1.50 -71.01 -34.07
CA ARG A 283 -1.19 -72.36 -33.55
C ARG A 283 -1.85 -73.45 -34.37
N GLU A 284 -3.15 -73.34 -34.63
CA GLU A 284 -3.90 -74.28 -35.48
C GLU A 284 -3.25 -74.38 -36.85
N ARG A 285 -2.84 -73.26 -37.45
CA ARG A 285 -2.09 -73.25 -38.72
C ARG A 285 -0.69 -73.86 -38.61
N ALA A 286 0.04 -73.63 -37.52
CA ALA A 286 1.33 -74.28 -37.29
C ALA A 286 1.20 -75.78 -37.03
N ASP A 287 0.12 -76.21 -36.37
CA ASP A 287 -0.24 -77.61 -36.12
C ASP A 287 -0.72 -78.29 -37.41
N GLU A 288 -1.45 -77.59 -38.29
CA GLU A 288 -1.77 -78.02 -39.67
C GLU A 288 -0.49 -78.21 -40.50
N GLU A 289 0.42 -77.23 -40.50
CA GLU A 289 1.71 -77.31 -41.20
C GLU A 289 2.60 -78.42 -40.60
N HIS A 290 2.60 -78.61 -39.27
CA HIS A 290 3.28 -79.74 -38.62
C HIS A 290 2.65 -81.09 -38.93
N ALA A 291 1.32 -81.19 -39.02
CA ALA A 291 0.62 -82.41 -39.42
C ALA A 291 0.94 -82.76 -40.89
N ALA A 292 0.86 -81.79 -41.80
CA ALA A 292 1.24 -81.96 -43.20
C ALA A 292 2.72 -82.38 -43.34
N HIS A 293 3.63 -81.81 -42.54
CA HIS A 293 5.03 -82.26 -42.51
C HIS A 293 5.21 -83.66 -41.89
N GLN A 294 4.39 -84.05 -40.92
CA GLN A 294 4.39 -85.43 -40.39
C GLN A 294 3.86 -86.44 -41.42
N GLU A 295 2.81 -86.12 -42.17
CA GLU A 295 2.32 -86.95 -43.28
C GLU A 295 3.35 -87.07 -44.41
N GLN A 296 4.03 -85.97 -44.76
CA GLN A 296 5.16 -85.97 -45.70
C GLN A 296 6.30 -86.86 -45.20
N LEU A 297 6.69 -86.74 -43.92
CA LEU A 297 7.73 -87.58 -43.31
C LEU A 297 7.32 -89.06 -43.24
N ALA A 298 6.06 -89.37 -42.95
CA ALA A 298 5.54 -90.74 -42.94
C ALA A 298 5.52 -91.35 -44.35
N THR A 299 5.15 -90.56 -45.37
CA THR A 299 5.21 -90.96 -46.79
C THR A 299 6.65 -91.24 -47.21
N VAL A 300 7.59 -90.33 -46.89
CA VAL A 300 9.02 -90.52 -47.17
C VAL A 300 9.58 -91.72 -46.40
N GLN A 301 9.15 -91.98 -45.16
CA GLN A 301 9.54 -93.18 -44.41
C GLN A 301 9.02 -94.46 -45.08
N GLN A 302 7.79 -94.48 -45.60
CA GLN A 302 7.28 -95.61 -46.38
C GLN A 302 8.06 -95.82 -47.69
N GLU A 303 8.37 -94.76 -48.45
CA GLU A 303 9.22 -94.87 -49.65
C GLU A 303 10.62 -95.40 -49.31
N LEU A 304 11.20 -94.94 -48.19
CA LEU A 304 12.53 -95.33 -47.76
C LEU A 304 12.54 -96.79 -47.25
N GLN A 305 11.47 -97.24 -46.58
CA GLN A 305 11.27 -98.64 -46.21
C GLN A 305 11.08 -99.53 -47.44
N GLN A 306 10.21 -99.16 -48.40
CA GLN A 306 10.05 -99.88 -49.67
C GLN A 306 11.37 -99.98 -50.45
N ARG A 307 12.19 -98.92 -50.44
CA ARG A 307 13.54 -98.98 -51.03
C ARG A 307 14.52 -99.84 -50.23
N GLN A 308 14.39 -99.93 -48.92
CA GLN A 308 15.19 -100.87 -48.11
C GLN A 308 14.80 -102.32 -48.37
N GLU A 309 13.50 -102.60 -48.51
CA GLU A 309 12.95 -103.91 -48.87
C GLU A 309 13.40 -104.32 -50.28
N ALA A 310 13.26 -103.45 -51.29
CA ALA A 310 13.76 -103.70 -52.64
C ALA A 310 15.31 -103.86 -52.70
N VAL A 311 16.06 -103.16 -51.86
CA VAL A 311 17.53 -103.35 -51.73
C VAL A 311 17.88 -104.64 -50.99
N ALA A 312 17.00 -105.15 -50.13
CA ALA A 312 17.16 -106.47 -49.51
C ALA A 312 16.84 -107.60 -50.51
N GLU A 313 15.80 -107.44 -51.33
CA GLU A 313 15.48 -108.37 -52.43
C GLU A 313 16.62 -108.41 -53.46
N LEU A 314 17.09 -107.27 -53.98
CA LEU A 314 18.24 -107.20 -54.90
C LEU A 314 19.54 -107.75 -54.30
N ARG A 315 19.70 -107.72 -52.97
CA ARG A 315 20.84 -108.38 -52.30
C ARG A 315 20.65 -109.89 -52.21
N ALA A 316 19.45 -110.36 -51.92
CA ALA A 316 19.16 -111.80 -51.92
C ALA A 316 19.34 -112.40 -53.33
N GLU A 317 18.92 -111.68 -54.38
CA GLU A 317 19.17 -112.04 -55.78
C GLU A 317 20.67 -112.07 -56.12
N LEU A 318 21.44 -111.07 -55.66
CA LEU A 318 22.90 -111.07 -55.84
C LEU A 318 23.59 -112.20 -55.09
N ASP A 319 23.15 -112.54 -53.87
CA ASP A 319 23.68 -113.64 -53.08
C ASP A 319 23.32 -115.01 -53.70
N THR A 320 22.13 -115.17 -54.29
CA THR A 320 21.81 -116.40 -55.05
C THR A 320 22.61 -116.51 -56.33
N VAL A 321 22.75 -115.43 -57.11
CA VAL A 321 23.60 -115.42 -58.33
C VAL A 321 25.07 -115.65 -57.98
N ALA A 322 25.58 -115.13 -56.86
CA ALA A 322 26.92 -115.43 -56.36
C ALA A 322 27.07 -116.91 -55.98
N GLY A 323 26.06 -117.51 -55.35
CA GLY A 323 26.01 -118.94 -55.05
C GLY A 323 26.03 -119.82 -56.31
N GLU A 324 25.23 -119.49 -57.32
CA GLU A 324 25.22 -120.19 -58.62
C GLU A 324 26.55 -120.04 -59.37
N LEU A 325 27.19 -118.87 -59.29
CA LEU A 325 28.49 -118.62 -59.92
C LEU A 325 29.63 -119.37 -59.20
N GLU A 326 29.57 -119.52 -57.88
CA GLU A 326 30.53 -120.32 -57.12
C GLU A 326 30.29 -121.83 -57.30
N GLN A 327 29.04 -122.27 -57.43
CA GLN A 327 28.70 -123.65 -57.76
C GLN A 327 29.17 -124.03 -59.18
N THR A 328 28.90 -123.20 -60.19
CA THR A 328 29.36 -123.46 -61.56
C THR A 328 30.88 -123.43 -61.69
N ARG A 329 31.59 -122.61 -60.89
CA ARG A 329 33.06 -122.71 -60.75
C ARG A 329 33.51 -124.07 -60.21
N GLN A 330 32.85 -124.58 -59.16
CA GLN A 330 33.16 -125.89 -58.60
C GLN A 330 32.92 -127.01 -59.63
N GLU A 331 31.79 -126.95 -60.36
CA GLU A 331 31.48 -127.87 -61.45
C GLU A 331 32.53 -127.82 -62.58
N ILE A 332 33.00 -126.63 -62.97
CA ILE A 332 34.12 -126.47 -63.93
C ILE A 332 35.38 -127.15 -63.40
N THR A 333 35.80 -126.89 -62.16
CA THR A 333 37.01 -127.53 -61.60
C THR A 333 36.89 -129.05 -61.47
N ALA A 334 35.68 -129.58 -61.25
CA ALA A 334 35.42 -131.02 -61.25
C ALA A 334 35.53 -131.63 -62.67
N VAL A 335 35.07 -130.91 -63.69
CA VAL A 335 35.22 -131.31 -65.11
C VAL A 335 36.69 -131.23 -65.55
N GLU A 336 37.44 -130.22 -65.12
CA GLU A 336 38.88 -130.10 -65.39
C GLU A 336 39.68 -131.26 -64.74
N GLN A 337 39.35 -131.64 -63.51
CA GLN A 337 39.95 -132.80 -62.84
C GLN A 337 39.59 -134.12 -63.56
N GLN A 338 38.34 -134.29 -63.99
CA GLN A 338 37.94 -135.45 -64.81
C GLN A 338 38.63 -135.48 -66.17
N GLY A 339 38.97 -134.31 -66.75
CA GLY A 339 39.80 -134.20 -67.93
C GLY A 339 41.22 -134.70 -67.70
N ALA A 340 41.87 -134.24 -66.63
CA ALA A 340 43.23 -134.67 -66.24
C ALA A 340 43.32 -136.19 -66.00
N ASP A 341 42.34 -136.74 -65.26
CA ASP A 341 42.19 -138.19 -65.01
C ASP A 341 42.11 -139.02 -66.31
N LEU A 342 41.48 -138.48 -67.36
CA LEU A 342 41.35 -139.13 -68.66
C LEU A 342 42.60 -138.96 -69.54
N GLU A 343 43.31 -137.84 -69.44
CA GLU A 343 44.59 -137.64 -70.12
C GLU A 343 45.70 -138.52 -69.52
N GLU A 344 45.77 -138.67 -68.20
CA GLU A 344 46.75 -139.55 -67.56
C GLU A 344 46.55 -141.02 -67.98
N ARG A 345 45.29 -141.51 -67.97
CA ARG A 345 44.93 -142.85 -68.47
C ARG A 345 45.28 -143.02 -69.96
N LEU A 346 45.14 -141.97 -70.78
CA LEU A 346 45.56 -142.00 -72.19
C LEU A 346 47.09 -142.05 -72.35
N VAL A 347 47.85 -141.40 -71.47
CA VAL A 347 49.32 -141.47 -71.45
C VAL A 347 49.81 -142.84 -70.97
N GLU A 348 49.12 -143.45 -70.00
CA GLU A 348 49.41 -144.78 -69.48
C GLU A 348 49.19 -145.87 -70.54
N VAL A 349 48.01 -145.92 -71.17
CA VAL A 349 47.69 -146.85 -72.27
C VAL A 349 48.66 -146.68 -73.46
N ARG A 350 49.10 -145.45 -73.76
CA ARG A 350 50.12 -145.19 -74.79
C ARG A 350 51.50 -145.72 -74.41
N ARG A 351 51.87 -145.72 -73.12
CA ARG A 351 53.12 -146.32 -72.63
C ARG A 351 53.09 -147.84 -72.71
N GLU A 352 51.98 -148.48 -72.34
CA GLU A 352 51.81 -149.94 -72.47
C GLU A 352 51.92 -150.39 -73.92
N LEU A 353 51.23 -149.70 -74.85
CA LEU A 353 51.30 -149.98 -76.28
C LEU A 353 52.72 -149.81 -76.86
N ALA A 354 53.50 -148.85 -76.33
CA ALA A 354 54.90 -148.63 -76.71
C ALA A 354 55.86 -149.70 -76.16
N VAL A 355 55.49 -150.42 -75.09
CA VAL A 355 56.25 -151.56 -74.56
C VAL A 355 55.96 -152.83 -75.37
N GLU A 356 54.69 -153.11 -75.68
CA GLU A 356 54.32 -154.32 -76.45
C GLU A 356 54.77 -154.24 -77.93
N THR A 357 54.77 -153.05 -78.54
CA THR A 357 55.35 -152.89 -79.89
C THR A 357 56.86 -153.14 -79.92
N ARG A 358 57.60 -152.77 -78.87
CA ARG A 358 59.04 -153.10 -78.73
C ARG A 358 59.26 -154.61 -78.55
N ARG A 359 58.46 -155.28 -77.72
CA ARG A 359 58.47 -156.75 -77.57
C ARG A 359 58.28 -157.47 -78.91
N LEU A 360 57.33 -157.01 -79.74
CA LEU A 360 57.06 -157.60 -81.06
C LEU A 360 58.22 -157.43 -82.05
N ASP A 361 58.89 -156.28 -82.05
CA ASP A 361 60.05 -156.04 -82.94
C ASP A 361 61.32 -156.78 -82.46
N GLU A 362 61.52 -156.94 -81.15
CA GLU A 362 62.59 -157.78 -80.59
C GLU A 362 62.38 -159.26 -80.93
N ALA A 363 61.14 -159.75 -80.81
CA ALA A 363 60.78 -161.12 -81.21
C ALA A 363 61.01 -161.38 -82.72
N ARG A 364 60.76 -160.39 -83.59
CA ARG A 364 61.06 -160.49 -85.02
C ARG A 364 62.55 -160.55 -85.31
N ARG A 365 63.35 -159.65 -84.73
CA ARG A 365 64.82 -159.61 -84.93
C ARG A 365 65.51 -160.89 -84.44
N ALA A 366 64.97 -161.54 -83.41
CA ALA A 366 65.44 -162.85 -82.95
C ALA A 366 65.20 -163.97 -83.99
N ALA A 367 64.10 -163.93 -84.74
CA ALA A 367 63.79 -164.91 -85.78
C ALA A 367 64.70 -164.75 -87.02
N ASP A 368 64.93 -163.51 -87.48
CA ASP A 368 65.78 -163.24 -88.64
C ASP A 368 67.24 -163.71 -88.43
N LEU A 369 67.76 -163.55 -87.22
CA LEU A 369 69.10 -164.02 -86.85
C LEU A 369 69.20 -165.55 -86.83
N ALA A 370 68.14 -166.25 -86.41
CA ALA A 370 68.10 -167.71 -86.46
C ALA A 370 68.12 -168.24 -87.92
N GLU A 371 67.43 -167.56 -88.84
CA GLU A 371 67.43 -167.94 -90.26
C GLU A 371 68.80 -167.70 -90.94
N GLN A 372 69.54 -166.66 -90.51
CA GLN A 372 70.89 -166.38 -91.00
C GLN A 372 71.91 -167.44 -90.53
N HIS A 373 71.84 -167.86 -89.27
CA HIS A 373 72.69 -168.96 -88.75
C HIS A 373 72.47 -170.29 -89.50
N ALA A 374 71.24 -170.57 -89.97
CA ALA A 374 70.93 -171.75 -90.79
C ALA A 374 71.51 -171.68 -92.23
N LYS A 375 71.80 -170.47 -92.73
CA LYS A 375 72.41 -170.25 -94.06
C LYS A 375 73.93 -170.35 -94.00
N ASP A 376 74.55 -169.76 -92.98
CA ASP A 376 76.03 -169.74 -92.87
C ASP A 376 76.64 -171.09 -92.49
N THR A 377 75.94 -171.89 -91.67
CA THR A 377 76.33 -173.29 -91.39
C THR A 377 76.43 -174.13 -92.66
N ARG A 378 75.47 -173.98 -93.59
CA ARG A 378 75.52 -174.56 -94.95
C ARG A 378 76.74 -174.08 -95.75
N ALA A 379 77.06 -172.79 -95.67
CA ALA A 379 78.15 -172.18 -96.44
C ALA A 379 79.55 -172.41 -95.84
N ARG A 380 79.67 -172.87 -94.59
CA ARG A 380 80.95 -173.14 -93.92
C ARG A 380 81.49 -174.54 -94.23
N VAL A 381 80.62 -175.57 -94.18
CA VAL A 381 80.96 -176.97 -94.51
C VAL A 381 81.53 -177.10 -95.94
N GLN A 382 81.02 -176.31 -96.89
CA GLN A 382 81.54 -176.28 -98.28
C GLN A 382 82.90 -175.58 -98.44
N ARG A 383 83.35 -174.76 -97.47
CA ARG A 383 84.55 -173.92 -97.60
C ARG A 383 85.77 -174.46 -96.85
N GLU A 384 85.58 -175.22 -95.77
CA GLU A 384 86.70 -175.87 -95.05
C GLU A 384 87.33 -177.00 -95.87
N ALA A 385 86.56 -177.69 -96.73
CA ALA A 385 87.07 -178.66 -97.71
C ALA A 385 88.02 -178.06 -98.78
N LYS A 386 88.09 -176.73 -98.93
CA LYS A 386 88.89 -176.06 -99.98
C LYS A 386 90.15 -175.35 -99.46
N ARG A 387 90.25 -175.01 -98.16
CA ARG A 387 91.29 -174.10 -97.66
C ARG A 387 92.50 -174.75 -96.98
N VAL A 388 92.60 -176.08 -96.99
CA VAL A 388 93.81 -176.81 -96.54
C VAL A 388 94.93 -176.80 -97.62
N ALA A 389 94.66 -176.28 -98.82
CA ALA A 389 95.53 -176.40 -99.99
C ALA A 389 96.74 -175.43 -100.04
N ASP A 390 96.56 -174.13 -99.75
CA ASP A 390 97.32 -173.11 -100.49
C ASP A 390 98.40 -172.28 -99.72
N LEU A 391 98.44 -172.26 -98.38
CA LEU A 391 99.32 -171.29 -97.68
C LEU A 391 99.76 -171.73 -96.27
N ALA A 392 100.99 -172.20 -95.99
CA ALA A 392 102.19 -172.47 -96.81
C ALA A 392 103.08 -171.29 -97.26
N ALA A 393 102.62 -170.41 -98.16
CA ALA A 393 103.49 -169.53 -98.97
C ALA A 393 104.00 -168.22 -98.31
N ALA A 394 104.72 -168.35 -97.19
CA ALA A 394 105.58 -167.33 -96.54
C ALA A 394 104.90 -166.04 -95.99
N ALA A 395 105.33 -165.41 -94.88
CA ALA A 395 106.50 -165.56 -93.98
C ALA A 395 107.86 -164.95 -94.42
N VAL A 396 107.87 -163.91 -95.27
CA VAL A 396 109.10 -163.19 -95.67
C VAL A 396 108.90 -161.65 -95.59
N MET A 397 109.85 -160.96 -94.94
CA MET A 397 109.92 -159.51 -94.62
C MET A 397 108.85 -158.97 -93.62
N ALA A 398 109.14 -158.47 -92.40
CA ALA A 398 110.37 -158.04 -91.69
C ALA A 398 111.04 -156.73 -92.20
N ALA A 399 111.64 -155.83 -91.39
CA ALA A 399 111.58 -155.56 -89.93
C ALA A 399 112.39 -154.26 -89.54
N ALA A 400 112.08 -153.56 -88.41
CA ALA A 400 113.00 -152.70 -87.58
C ALA A 400 112.33 -152.00 -86.33
N ALA A 401 112.87 -152.18 -85.09
CA ALA A 401 112.58 -151.48 -83.78
C ALA A 401 111.15 -151.59 -83.13
N GLY A 402 110.81 -151.23 -81.86
CA GLY A 402 111.55 -150.79 -80.61
C GLY A 402 111.26 -149.32 -80.14
N GLY A 403 111.04 -148.91 -78.86
CA GLY A 403 110.86 -149.50 -77.49
C GLY A 403 110.82 -148.39 -76.36
N GLY A 404 110.38 -148.64 -75.09
CA GLY A 404 110.49 -147.67 -73.94
C GLY A 404 109.57 -147.83 -72.67
N GLU A 405 109.89 -147.12 -71.55
CA GLU A 405 109.26 -147.12 -70.18
C GLU A 405 109.18 -145.67 -69.54
N THR A 406 108.72 -145.27 -68.32
CA THR A 406 108.25 -145.86 -67.01
C THR A 406 107.17 -144.95 -66.29
N ALA A 407 107.03 -144.85 -64.92
CA ALA A 407 105.77 -144.36 -64.26
C ALA A 407 105.75 -143.53 -62.89
N GLU A 408 104.62 -142.76 -62.67
CA GLU A 408 103.91 -142.18 -61.45
C GLU A 408 104.14 -140.70 -60.90
N TYR A 409 103.22 -139.93 -60.21
CA TYR A 409 101.73 -139.68 -60.36
C TYR A 409 101.04 -138.30 -59.89
N PRO A 410 100.52 -138.00 -58.64
CA PRO A 410 99.19 -137.27 -58.41
C PRO A 410 99.05 -136.02 -57.43
N GLN A 411 97.89 -135.28 -57.37
CA GLN A 411 97.61 -133.98 -56.61
C GLN A 411 96.11 -133.37 -56.56
N VAL A 412 95.78 -132.36 -55.68
CA VAL A 412 94.96 -131.03 -55.81
C VAL A 412 93.37 -130.80 -55.91
N GLY A 413 92.77 -129.60 -55.51
CA GLY A 413 91.43 -128.96 -55.93
C GLY A 413 90.73 -127.72 -55.16
N VAL A 414 90.00 -126.70 -55.79
CA VAL A 414 89.37 -125.39 -55.21
C VAL A 414 88.27 -124.55 -56.08
N ARG A 415 87.37 -123.59 -55.57
CA ARG A 415 86.94 -122.18 -56.11
C ARG A 415 85.59 -121.30 -55.76
N PRO A 416 84.69 -120.70 -56.67
CA PRO A 416 84.11 -119.26 -56.68
C PRO A 416 82.52 -118.97 -56.82
N VAL A 417 81.89 -117.79 -57.24
CA VAL A 417 81.59 -116.36 -56.68
C VAL A 417 80.66 -115.37 -57.58
N VAL A 418 79.90 -114.32 -57.04
CA VAL A 418 79.39 -112.95 -57.61
C VAL A 418 77.84 -112.44 -57.73
N GLU A 419 77.51 -111.22 -58.29
CA GLU A 419 76.31 -110.25 -58.16
C GLU A 419 75.98 -109.39 -59.49
N PRO A 420 75.24 -108.20 -59.70
CA PRO A 420 74.14 -107.31 -59.07
C PRO A 420 73.09 -106.45 -59.98
N ALA A 421 72.14 -105.61 -59.39
CA ALA A 421 71.47 -104.27 -59.77
C ALA A 421 70.37 -103.95 -60.92
N GLY A 422 69.53 -102.84 -60.82
CA GLY A 422 68.68 -102.18 -61.92
C GLY A 422 67.46 -101.19 -61.61
N PRO A 423 67.11 -100.06 -62.37
CA PRO A 423 66.07 -99.03 -61.95
C PRO A 423 65.23 -98.11 -62.99
N VAL A 424 64.05 -97.52 -62.59
CA VAL A 424 63.24 -96.25 -63.02
C VAL A 424 62.83 -95.93 -64.53
N PRO A 425 62.20 -94.77 -65.03
CA PRO A 425 61.31 -93.62 -64.54
C PRO A 425 60.20 -92.95 -65.50
N VAL A 426 59.43 -91.91 -65.03
CA VAL A 426 58.64 -90.75 -65.67
C VAL A 426 57.38 -90.95 -66.62
N ASP A 427 56.52 -89.99 -67.13
CA ASP A 427 56.34 -88.48 -67.12
C ASP A 427 54.91 -87.85 -67.50
N GLN A 428 54.71 -86.51 -67.28
CA GLN A 428 53.89 -85.34 -67.83
C GLN A 428 52.72 -85.38 -68.93
N PRO A 429 52.03 -84.25 -69.40
CA PRO A 429 51.43 -82.99 -68.80
C PRO A 429 50.11 -82.38 -69.48
N ALA A 430 49.69 -81.13 -69.11
CA ALA A 430 48.95 -80.06 -69.89
C ALA A 430 47.39 -80.10 -70.16
N ALA A 431 46.61 -79.00 -70.40
CA ALA A 431 46.68 -77.52 -70.12
C ALA A 431 45.36 -76.70 -70.44
N GLU A 432 45.13 -75.56 -69.74
CA GLU A 432 44.55 -74.22 -70.18
C GLU A 432 43.06 -73.98 -70.67
N GLN A 433 42.40 -72.78 -70.61
CA GLN A 433 42.66 -71.46 -69.94
C GLN A 433 41.43 -70.60 -69.37
N PRO A 434 40.56 -69.84 -70.11
CA PRO A 434 40.15 -68.45 -69.66
C PRO A 434 38.66 -67.91 -69.81
N GLY A 435 38.35 -66.75 -69.17
CA GLY A 435 37.23 -65.76 -69.45
C GLY A 435 36.18 -65.57 -68.30
N ALA A 436 35.90 -64.41 -67.64
CA ALA A 436 35.76 -62.96 -67.92
C ALA A 436 34.38 -62.55 -68.54
N ASP A 437 33.65 -61.47 -68.17
CA ASP A 437 33.78 -60.28 -67.27
C ASP A 437 32.32 -59.85 -66.80
N GLU A 438 31.99 -59.01 -65.79
CA GLU A 438 31.90 -57.51 -65.79
C GLU A 438 31.33 -56.92 -64.44
N ARG A 439 31.33 -55.58 -64.27
CA ARG A 439 30.76 -54.73 -63.15
C ARG A 439 30.56 -53.27 -63.66
N PRO A 440 30.06 -52.22 -62.92
CA PRO A 440 29.67 -52.03 -61.50
C PRO A 440 28.17 -51.56 -61.36
N GLU A 441 27.65 -50.45 -60.76
CA GLU A 441 28.06 -49.33 -59.86
C GLU A 441 26.83 -48.73 -59.07
N ARG A 442 26.84 -47.43 -58.68
CA ARG A 442 25.95 -46.69 -57.75
C ARG A 442 25.74 -45.21 -58.26
N PRO A 443 25.73 -44.05 -57.52
CA PRO A 443 25.57 -43.73 -56.09
C PRO A 443 24.75 -42.45 -55.66
N ALA A 444 24.38 -42.41 -54.36
CA ALA A 444 24.32 -41.23 -53.45
C ALA A 444 23.20 -40.15 -53.51
N LEU A 445 23.35 -39.15 -52.61
CA LEU A 445 22.49 -38.00 -52.20
C LEU A 445 21.45 -38.25 -51.08
N ASP A 446 20.94 -37.17 -50.47
CA ASP A 446 21.37 -36.61 -49.16
C ASP A 446 20.41 -35.46 -48.70
N GLY A 447 20.52 -34.97 -47.45
CA GLY A 447 19.97 -33.66 -47.02
C GLY A 447 19.37 -33.57 -45.59
N PRO A 448 19.88 -32.69 -44.70
CA PRO A 448 19.28 -32.40 -43.38
C PRO A 448 18.45 -31.10 -43.33
N SER A 449 17.53 -30.97 -42.37
CA SER A 449 16.76 -29.75 -42.09
C SER A 449 16.88 -29.26 -40.64
N PHE A 450 16.56 -27.99 -40.40
CA PHE A 450 17.04 -27.20 -39.25
C PHE A 450 15.99 -27.01 -38.14
N ASN A 451 16.44 -26.91 -36.89
CA ASN A 451 15.63 -26.52 -35.72
C ASN A 451 15.77 -25.01 -35.43
N ALA A 452 14.69 -24.33 -35.04
CA ALA A 452 14.73 -22.95 -34.56
C ALA A 452 13.62 -22.63 -33.54
N PHE A 453 14.00 -22.48 -32.27
CA PHE A 453 13.14 -21.94 -31.20
C PHE A 453 13.15 -20.41 -31.21
N ALA A 454 12.02 -19.76 -30.92
CA ALA A 454 11.98 -18.39 -30.38
C ALA A 454 10.67 -18.15 -29.58
N VAL A 455 10.78 -18.04 -28.25
CA VAL A 455 9.67 -17.66 -27.35
C VAL A 455 9.82 -16.21 -26.93
N ARG A 456 8.73 -15.43 -26.87
CA ARG A 456 8.69 -14.14 -26.15
C ARG A 456 7.31 -13.76 -25.62
N THR A 457 7.30 -13.28 -24.39
CA THR A 457 6.20 -12.65 -23.63
C THR A 457 6.85 -11.66 -22.62
N PRO A 458 6.08 -10.87 -21.85
CA PRO A 458 4.92 -10.03 -22.19
C PRO A 458 5.19 -8.54 -21.84
N ALA A 459 4.18 -7.66 -21.95
CA ALA A 459 4.18 -6.30 -21.41
C ALA A 459 2.83 -5.96 -20.72
N PRO A 460 2.76 -4.99 -19.77
CA PRO A 460 1.75 -5.01 -18.70
C PRO A 460 0.56 -4.03 -18.85
N ARG A 461 -0.38 -4.14 -17.88
CA ARG A 461 -1.56 -3.27 -17.67
C ARG A 461 -1.19 -1.89 -17.06
N SER A 462 -2.05 -0.88 -17.24
CA SER A 462 -2.13 0.29 -16.35
C SER A 462 -3.51 0.97 -16.36
N ALA A 463 -4.17 1.04 -15.19
CA ALA A 463 -5.35 1.87 -14.86
C ALA A 463 -5.66 1.68 -13.35
N PRO A 464 -6.45 2.55 -12.68
CA PRO A 464 -6.78 3.95 -12.97
C PRO A 464 -6.27 4.90 -11.84
N GLU A 465 -6.61 6.19 -11.88
CA GLU A 465 -6.51 7.12 -10.73
C GLU A 465 -7.81 7.92 -10.54
N ALA A 466 -7.97 8.55 -9.37
CA ALA A 466 -9.20 9.17 -8.89
C ALA A 466 -8.93 10.38 -7.96
N GLU A 467 -10.00 11.03 -7.50
CA GLU A 467 -10.02 12.17 -6.56
C GLU A 467 -9.46 13.50 -7.16
N ALA A 468 -9.74 14.70 -6.63
CA ALA A 468 -10.38 15.06 -5.36
C ALA A 468 -11.18 16.38 -5.41
N THR A 469 -12.18 16.50 -4.51
CA THR A 469 -12.65 17.71 -3.78
C THR A 469 -12.88 19.06 -4.47
N GLY A 470 -14.04 19.69 -4.15
CA GLY A 470 -14.23 21.14 -4.32
C GLY A 470 -15.60 21.62 -3.83
N ALA A 471 -15.70 22.05 -2.57
CA ALA A 471 -16.93 22.59 -1.98
C ALA A 471 -16.72 24.02 -1.46
N ALA A 472 -17.66 24.92 -1.78
CA ALA A 472 -17.75 26.26 -1.21
C ALA A 472 -19.20 26.76 -1.27
N ALA A 473 -19.64 27.48 -0.23
CA ALA A 473 -20.94 28.15 -0.18
C ALA A 473 -20.75 29.59 0.30
N ALA A 474 -21.51 30.52 -0.27
CA ALA A 474 -21.64 31.91 0.21
C ALA A 474 -22.85 32.59 -0.44
N ASP A 475 -23.95 32.71 0.29
CA ASP A 475 -24.99 33.71 -0.01
C ASP A 475 -24.51 35.09 0.48
N PRO A 476 -24.63 36.16 -0.33
CA PRO A 476 -24.48 37.53 0.15
C PRO A 476 -25.81 38.07 0.69
N ASP A 477 -25.81 38.40 1.98
CA ASP A 477 -26.87 39.12 2.69
C ASP A 477 -27.33 40.39 1.92
N ALA A 478 -28.64 40.63 1.88
CA ALA A 478 -29.28 41.61 1.00
C ALA A 478 -30.45 42.36 1.64
N GLY A 479 -30.12 43.25 2.58
CA GLY A 479 -30.77 44.56 2.71
C GLY A 479 -32.19 44.62 3.30
N VAL A 480 -32.26 44.92 4.60
CA VAL A 480 -33.46 45.46 5.25
C VAL A 480 -33.71 46.92 4.80
N PRO A 481 -34.94 47.30 4.42
CA PRO A 481 -35.42 48.67 4.49
C PRO A 481 -36.49 48.81 5.60
N ALA A 482 -36.31 49.78 6.49
CA ALA A 482 -37.38 50.25 7.37
C ALA A 482 -38.10 51.44 6.73
N ASN A 483 -39.45 51.45 6.77
CA ASN A 483 -40.36 52.61 6.87
C ASN A 483 -41.77 52.28 6.32
N ALA A 484 -42.73 52.04 7.21
CA ALA A 484 -44.17 52.30 7.05
C ALA A 484 -44.87 52.09 8.40
#